data_AF-A0A4Y8ZST8-F1
#
_entry.id   AF-A0A4Y8ZST8-F1
#
_cell.length_a   1.000
_cell.length_b   1.000
_cell.length_c   1.000
_cell.angle_alpha   90.00
_cell.angle_beta   90.00
_cell.angle_gamma   90.00
#
_symmetry.space_group_name_H-M   'P 1'
#
loop_
_entity.id
_entity.type
_entity.pdbx_description
1 polymer ?
#
loop_
_entity_poly.entity_id
_entity_poly.type
_entity_poly.pdbx_seq_one_letter_code
_entity_poly.pdbx_strand_id
1 'polypeptide(L)'
;MRESAIGRAWAVGLLDGFGADAAAIRDAGLGYAARYWGYYPSPNGVSNYEAEDRRGRGWGESQDRGGEIFQRLDKAVRDAGRASYKAVQSLVVDTYWFPDRNPSWLDRLINGRLAASGRTVTGSLPVPGDDETLRLAVEGLLTVVQGRGGRRPTAH
;
A
#
# COMPACT_ATOMS: atom_id res chain seq x y z
N MET A 1 3.48 4.00 12.11
CA MET A 1 2.15 4.13 11.43
C MET A 1 2.09 5.24 10.36
N ARG A 2 2.71 6.42 10.58
CA ARG A 2 2.91 7.45 9.53
C ARG A 2 4.12 7.20 8.63
N GLU A 3 4.88 6.14 8.92
CA GLU A 3 6.16 5.91 8.30
C GLU A 3 6.07 5.34 6.89
N SER A 4 4.95 4.80 6.41
CA SER A 4 4.85 4.33 5.02
C SER A 4 4.12 5.32 4.11
N ALA A 5 4.39 5.23 2.81
CA ALA A 5 3.73 6.05 1.79
C ALA A 5 2.19 5.93 1.84
N ILE A 6 1.65 4.72 1.89
CA ILE A 6 0.19 4.52 2.06
C ILE A 6 -0.35 5.03 3.40
N GLY A 7 0.44 4.98 4.47
CA GLY A 7 0.08 5.57 5.76
C GLY A 7 -0.05 7.09 5.68
N ARG A 8 0.83 7.76 4.91
CA ARG A 8 0.74 9.21 4.65
C ARG A 8 -0.42 9.56 3.73
N ALA A 9 -0.68 8.76 2.69
CA ALA A 9 -1.85 8.92 1.83
C ALA A 9 -3.16 8.88 2.64
N TRP A 10 -3.28 7.89 3.54
CA TRP A 10 -4.40 7.79 4.46
C TRP A 10 -4.51 9.02 5.39
N ALA A 11 -3.39 9.47 5.97
CA ALA A 11 -3.38 10.57 6.93
C ALA A 11 -3.87 11.92 6.36
N VAL A 12 -3.77 12.13 5.04
CA VAL A 12 -4.25 13.35 4.37
C VAL A 12 -5.59 13.16 3.64
N GLY A 13 -6.28 12.03 3.87
CA GLY A 13 -7.59 11.75 3.28
C GLY A 13 -7.54 11.44 1.77
N LEU A 14 -6.40 10.98 1.25
CA LEU A 14 -6.31 10.60 -0.18
C LEU A 14 -7.00 9.27 -0.48
N LEU A 15 -7.24 8.42 0.53
CA LEU A 15 -7.90 7.13 0.34
C LEU A 15 -9.42 7.19 0.53
N ASP A 16 -9.97 8.38 0.81
CA ASP A 16 -11.39 8.56 1.03
C ASP A 16 -12.18 8.53 -0.30
N GLY A 17 -13.42 8.03 -0.26
CA GLY A 17 -14.33 8.05 -1.41
C GLY A 17 -14.21 6.88 -2.40
N PHE A 18 -13.33 5.90 -2.16
CA PHE A 18 -13.09 4.76 -3.06
C PHE A 18 -14.00 3.54 -2.81
N GLY A 19 -15.19 3.73 -2.22
CA GLY A 19 -16.18 2.65 -2.04
C GLY A 19 -15.80 1.57 -1.01
N ALA A 20 -14.72 1.77 -0.25
CA ALA A 20 -14.34 0.97 0.91
C ALA A 20 -13.82 1.89 2.02
N ASP A 21 -13.75 1.37 3.24
CA ASP A 21 -13.13 2.09 4.36
C ASP A 21 -11.66 2.41 4.07
N ALA A 22 -11.27 3.68 4.25
CA ALA A 22 -9.92 4.15 3.97
C ALA A 22 -8.87 3.45 4.83
N ALA A 23 -9.21 3.07 6.07
CA ALA A 23 -8.32 2.28 6.92
C ALA A 23 -8.18 0.83 6.40
N ALA A 24 -9.24 0.23 5.87
CA ALA A 24 -9.18 -1.08 5.22
C ALA A 24 -8.27 -1.07 3.97
N ILE A 25 -8.31 -0.02 3.14
CA ILE A 25 -7.41 0.13 1.98
C ILE A 25 -5.95 0.25 2.44
N ARG A 26 -5.69 1.08 3.47
CA ARG A 26 -4.36 1.22 4.07
C ARG A 26 -3.84 -0.14 4.56
N ASP A 27 -4.64 -0.88 5.31
CA ASP A 27 -4.25 -2.15 5.92
C ASP A 27 -4.13 -3.29 4.88
N ALA A 28 -4.86 -3.19 3.77
CA ALA A 28 -4.62 -4.03 2.59
C ALA A 28 -3.25 -3.78 1.98
N GLY A 29 -2.88 -2.52 1.75
CA GLY A 29 -1.57 -2.17 1.20
C GLY A 29 -0.41 -2.57 2.13
N LEU A 30 -0.50 -2.27 3.42
CA LEU A 30 0.50 -2.69 4.42
C LEU A 30 0.63 -4.22 4.47
N GLY A 31 -0.50 -4.92 4.46
CA GLY A 31 -0.53 -6.38 4.50
C GLY A 31 -0.05 -7.05 3.22
N TYR A 32 -0.20 -6.40 2.06
CA TYR A 32 0.36 -6.84 0.78
C TYR A 32 1.88 -6.65 0.78
N ALA A 33 2.37 -5.46 1.16
CA ALA A 33 3.80 -5.17 1.23
C ALA A 33 4.56 -6.13 2.16
N ALA A 34 4.04 -6.39 3.36
CA ALA A 34 4.64 -7.34 4.30
C ALA A 34 4.75 -8.76 3.71
N ARG A 35 3.77 -9.19 2.93
CA ARG A 35 3.78 -10.49 2.24
C ARG A 35 4.73 -10.51 1.04
N TYR A 36 4.79 -9.42 0.28
CA TYR A 36 5.72 -9.27 -0.83
C TYR A 36 7.17 -9.45 -0.36
N TRP A 37 7.58 -8.74 0.69
CA TRP A 37 8.95 -8.82 1.21
C TRP A 37 9.22 -10.09 2.01
N GLY A 38 8.19 -10.71 2.59
CA GLY A 38 8.31 -12.05 3.17
C GLY A 38 8.50 -13.16 2.11
N TYR A 39 7.95 -12.98 0.90
CA TYR A 39 8.04 -13.95 -0.20
C TYR A 39 9.28 -13.73 -1.09
N TYR A 40 9.65 -12.48 -1.34
CA TYR A 40 10.87 -12.08 -2.05
C TYR A 40 11.89 -11.44 -1.08
N PRO A 41 12.44 -12.20 -0.11
CA PRO A 41 13.50 -11.68 0.73
C PRO A 41 14.67 -11.28 -0.18
N SER A 42 15.18 -10.06 -0.01
CA SER A 42 16.31 -9.57 -0.81
C SER A 42 17.51 -10.52 -0.67
N PRO A 43 18.34 -10.71 -1.72
CA PRO A 43 19.56 -11.50 -1.61
C PRO A 43 20.51 -10.89 -0.56
N ASN A 44 20.86 -11.70 0.45
CA ASN A 44 21.98 -11.61 1.38
C ASN A 44 22.65 -10.23 1.56
N GLY A 45 22.31 -9.53 2.65
CA GLY A 45 23.05 -8.34 3.12
C GLY A 45 22.42 -7.56 4.27
N VAL A 46 21.16 -7.84 4.65
CA VAL A 46 20.38 -6.98 5.56
C VAL A 46 19.91 -7.68 6.84
N SER A 47 20.36 -8.91 7.11
CA SER A 47 20.04 -9.62 8.38
C SER A 47 20.48 -8.85 9.66
N ASN A 48 21.29 -7.80 9.52
CA ASN A 48 21.71 -6.97 10.65
C ASN A 48 20.71 -5.86 11.03
N TYR A 49 19.71 -5.54 10.18
CA TYR A 49 18.68 -4.51 10.50
C TYR A 49 17.36 -5.12 11.00
N GLU A 50 17.12 -6.41 10.75
CA GLU A 50 15.89 -7.10 11.20
C GLU A 50 15.78 -7.24 12.73
N ALA A 51 16.88 -7.02 13.47
CA ALA A 51 16.89 -7.12 14.93
C ALA A 51 16.22 -5.92 15.64
N GLU A 52 16.17 -4.75 15.00
CA GLU A 52 15.60 -3.53 15.60
C GLU A 52 14.10 -3.36 15.34
N ASP A 53 13.56 -3.90 14.24
CA ASP A 53 12.15 -3.71 13.86
C ASP A 53 11.20 -4.78 14.43
N ARG A 54 11.49 -5.23 15.67
CA ARG A 54 10.68 -6.24 16.38
C ARG A 54 9.30 -5.70 16.81
N ARG A 55 8.99 -4.42 16.56
CA ARG A 55 7.73 -3.76 16.96
C ARG A 55 6.60 -3.88 15.93
N GLY A 56 6.85 -4.45 14.75
CA GLY A 56 5.83 -4.75 13.72
C GLY A 56 5.08 -6.08 13.89
N ARG A 57 5.38 -6.87 14.93
CA ARG A 57 4.78 -8.21 15.14
C ARG A 57 3.34 -8.14 15.66
N GLY A 58 2.43 -7.66 14.81
CA GLY A 58 0.98 -7.89 14.92
C GLY A 58 0.41 -8.70 13.77
N TRP A 59 1.19 -8.94 12.71
CA TRP A 59 0.68 -9.48 11.44
C TRP A 59 1.56 -10.56 10.79
N GLY A 60 2.51 -11.13 11.54
CA GLY A 60 3.65 -11.86 10.96
C GLY A 60 3.84 -13.34 11.34
N GLU A 61 3.01 -13.96 12.18
CA GLU A 61 3.35 -15.30 12.73
C GLU A 61 2.35 -16.43 12.45
N SER A 62 1.42 -16.26 11.49
CA SER A 62 0.69 -17.41 10.93
C SER A 62 0.86 -17.55 9.41
N GLN A 63 1.74 -18.49 9.05
CA GLN A 63 1.47 -19.58 8.10
C GLN A 63 1.25 -19.26 6.59
N ASP A 64 2.05 -18.40 5.94
CA ASP A 64 2.19 -18.47 4.47
C ASP A 64 3.51 -19.17 4.07
N ARG A 65 3.76 -20.37 4.61
CA ARG A 65 5.02 -21.11 4.47
C ARG A 65 5.42 -21.37 3.01
N GLY A 66 4.46 -21.39 2.09
CA GLY A 66 4.66 -21.57 0.65
C GLY A 66 4.46 -20.31 -0.20
N GLY A 67 4.07 -19.18 0.40
CA GLY A 67 3.74 -17.96 -0.34
C GLY A 67 2.43 -18.03 -1.14
N GLU A 68 1.58 -19.02 -0.90
CA GLU A 68 0.34 -19.23 -1.63
C GLU A 68 -0.65 -18.07 -1.45
N ILE A 69 -0.71 -17.52 -0.23
CA ILE A 69 -1.57 -16.36 0.05
C ILE A 69 -1.02 -15.15 -0.69
N PHE A 70 0.29 -14.92 -0.64
CA PHE A 70 0.93 -13.86 -1.40
C PHE A 70 0.68 -14.01 -2.90
N GLN A 71 0.96 -15.18 -3.49
CA GLN A 71 0.79 -15.43 -4.92
C GLN A 71 -0.66 -15.21 -5.37
N ARG A 72 -1.65 -15.61 -4.57
CA ARG A 72 -3.06 -15.34 -4.85
C ARG A 72 -3.38 -13.85 -4.85
N LEU A 73 -2.89 -13.11 -3.86
CA LEU A 73 -3.07 -11.65 -3.80
C LEU A 73 -2.33 -10.95 -4.94
N ASP A 74 -1.10 -11.35 -5.22
CA ASP A 74 -0.28 -10.81 -6.30
C ASP A 74 -0.94 -11.04 -7.66
N LYS A 75 -1.50 -12.23 -7.88
CA LYS A 75 -2.32 -12.52 -9.05
C LYS A 75 -3.54 -11.61 -9.13
N ALA A 76 -4.28 -11.42 -8.03
CA ALA A 76 -5.46 -10.54 -8.03
C ALA A 76 -5.10 -9.08 -8.39
N VAL A 77 -3.97 -8.57 -7.89
CA VAL A 77 -3.47 -7.24 -8.24
C VAL A 77 -3.02 -7.18 -9.72
N ARG A 78 -2.36 -8.23 -10.23
CA ARG A 78 -1.96 -8.32 -11.64
C ARG A 78 -3.16 -8.39 -12.58
N ASP A 79 -4.20 -9.14 -12.21
CA ASP A 79 -5.43 -9.30 -12.99
C ASP A 79 -6.24 -7.99 -13.06
N ALA A 80 -6.07 -7.07 -12.09
CA ALA A 80 -6.60 -5.70 -12.15
C ALA A 80 -5.94 -4.84 -13.25
N GLY A 81 -4.84 -5.32 -13.84
CA GLY A 81 -4.15 -4.71 -14.96
C GLY A 81 -2.72 -4.28 -14.65
N ARG A 82 -1.89 -4.20 -15.69
CA ARG A 82 -0.47 -3.83 -15.57
C ARG A 82 -0.26 -2.45 -14.95
N ALA A 83 -1.14 -1.50 -15.25
CA ALA A 83 -1.06 -0.14 -14.73
C ALA A 83 -1.34 -0.11 -13.21
N SER A 84 -2.42 -0.77 -12.78
CA SER A 84 -2.77 -0.95 -11.36
C SER A 84 -1.69 -1.67 -10.59
N TYR A 85 -1.12 -2.74 -11.14
CA TYR A 85 0.01 -3.45 -10.51
C TYR A 85 1.20 -2.52 -10.27
N LYS A 86 1.63 -1.75 -11.28
CA LYS A 86 2.73 -0.79 -11.12
C LYS A 86 2.42 0.29 -10.10
N ALA A 87 1.19 0.80 -10.08
CA ALA A 87 0.76 1.81 -9.14
C ALA A 87 0.76 1.30 -7.69
N VAL A 88 0.30 0.05 -7.47
CA VAL A 88 0.39 -0.63 -6.16
C VAL A 88 1.85 -0.80 -5.74
N GLN A 89 2.71 -1.32 -6.62
CA GLN A 89 4.14 -1.50 -6.34
C GLN A 89 4.81 -0.18 -5.92
N SER A 90 4.57 0.90 -6.70
CA SER A 90 5.08 2.23 -6.39
C SER A 90 4.56 2.79 -5.05
N LEU A 91 3.31 2.51 -4.70
CA LEU A 91 2.69 3.01 -3.47
C LEU A 91 3.14 2.26 -2.21
N VAL A 92 3.31 0.93 -2.27
CA VAL A 92 3.48 0.10 -1.06
C VAL A 92 4.72 -0.79 -1.03
N VAL A 93 5.38 -1.03 -2.16
CA VAL A 93 6.53 -1.94 -2.24
C VAL A 93 7.85 -1.19 -2.43
N ASP A 94 7.93 -0.29 -3.42
CA ASP A 94 9.19 0.32 -3.87
C ASP A 94 9.89 1.16 -2.79
N THR A 95 9.13 1.68 -1.82
CA THR A 95 9.64 2.53 -0.73
C THR A 95 9.96 1.76 0.55
N TYR A 96 9.91 0.43 0.54
CA TYR A 96 10.10 -0.39 1.75
C TYR A 96 11.40 -0.09 2.52
N TRP A 97 12.52 0.05 1.80
CA TRP A 97 13.83 0.34 2.40
C TRP A 97 14.03 1.82 2.75
N PHE A 98 13.13 2.69 2.31
CA PHE A 98 13.13 4.13 2.57
C PHE A 98 11.73 4.56 2.99
N PRO A 99 11.24 4.09 4.14
CA PRO A 99 9.84 4.25 4.52
C PRO A 99 9.46 5.74 4.59
N ASP A 100 10.37 6.60 5.02
CA ASP A 100 10.24 8.06 5.04
C ASP A 100 10.01 8.71 3.66
N ARG A 101 10.29 8.00 2.56
CA ARG A 101 10.11 8.50 1.19
C ARG A 101 8.76 8.13 0.59
N ASN A 102 8.27 9.02 -0.27
CA ASN A 102 7.12 8.77 -1.13
C ASN A 102 7.58 8.62 -2.58
N PRO A 103 6.80 7.93 -3.43
CA PRO A 103 6.90 8.16 -4.86
C PRO A 103 6.48 9.61 -5.18
N SER A 104 7.13 10.22 -6.19
CA SER A 104 6.97 11.65 -6.46
C SER A 104 5.53 12.08 -6.79
N TRP A 105 4.73 11.19 -7.38
CA TRP A 105 3.30 11.44 -7.64
C TRP A 105 2.50 11.57 -6.33
N LEU A 106 2.85 10.80 -5.30
CA LEU A 106 2.18 10.88 -4.00
C LEU A 106 2.56 12.16 -3.26
N ASP A 107 3.82 12.59 -3.34
CA ASP A 107 4.24 13.88 -2.77
C ASP A 107 3.43 15.04 -3.35
N ARG A 108 3.21 15.04 -4.67
CA ARG A 108 2.41 16.06 -5.34
C ARG A 108 0.96 16.05 -4.87
N LEU A 109 0.34 14.87 -4.74
CA LEU A 109 -1.03 14.74 -4.21
C LEU A 109 -1.15 15.18 -2.75
N ILE A 110 -0.18 14.83 -1.91
CA ILE A 110 -0.13 15.30 -0.52
C ILE A 110 -0.03 16.82 -0.49
N ASN A 111 0.86 17.42 -1.27
CA ASN A 111 0.98 18.88 -1.35
C ASN A 111 -0.33 19.52 -1.83
N GLY A 112 -1.01 18.93 -2.81
CA GLY A 112 -2.32 19.39 -3.27
C GLY A 112 -3.37 19.39 -2.15
N ARG A 113 -3.44 18.32 -1.34
CA ARG A 113 -4.34 18.25 -0.18
C ARG A 113 -4.00 19.28 0.89
N LEU A 114 -2.71 19.45 1.20
CA LEU A 114 -2.26 20.44 2.18
C LEU A 114 -2.58 21.87 1.71
N ALA A 115 -2.32 22.18 0.44
CA ALA A 115 -2.65 23.48 -0.16
C ALA A 115 -4.17 23.75 -0.12
N ALA A 116 -4.99 22.75 -0.46
CA ALA A 116 -6.46 22.85 -0.39
C ALA A 116 -6.98 23.09 1.05
N SER A 117 -6.24 22.63 2.06
CA SER A 117 -6.54 22.90 3.48
C SER A 117 -6.04 24.27 3.98
N GLY A 118 -5.51 25.11 3.09
CA GLY A 118 -4.99 26.45 3.43
C GLY A 118 -3.57 26.47 3.98
N ARG A 119 -2.83 25.36 3.89
CA ARG A 119 -1.42 25.30 4.32
C ARG A 119 -0.48 25.72 3.20
N THR A 120 0.53 26.50 3.53
CA THR A 120 1.63 26.79 2.61
C THR A 120 2.47 25.53 2.35
N VAL A 121 2.70 25.22 1.08
CA VAL A 121 3.55 24.11 0.62
C VAL A 121 4.66 24.64 -0.27
N THR A 122 5.86 24.08 -0.15
CA THR A 122 7.03 24.45 -0.96
C THR A 122 7.32 23.44 -2.09
N GLY A 123 6.64 22.30 -2.08
CA GLY A 123 6.79 21.24 -3.09
C GLY A 123 5.88 21.43 -4.30
N SER A 124 6.07 20.58 -5.31
CA SER A 124 5.25 20.57 -6.52
C SER A 124 3.80 20.19 -6.22
N LEU A 125 2.87 20.81 -6.95
CA LEU A 125 1.44 20.52 -6.94
C LEU A 125 1.09 19.35 -7.89
N PRO A 126 -0.11 18.74 -7.76
CA PRO A 126 -0.56 17.66 -8.64
C PRO A 126 -0.48 18.01 -10.12
N VAL A 127 -0.11 17.02 -10.93
CA VAL A 127 -0.10 17.11 -12.40
C VAL A 127 -1.06 16.08 -13.01
N PRO A 128 -1.46 16.24 -14.29
CA PRO A 128 -2.30 15.26 -14.97
C PRO A 128 -1.68 13.86 -14.88
N GLY A 129 -2.44 12.89 -14.37
CA GLY A 129 -2.02 11.51 -14.19
C GLY A 129 -1.70 11.11 -12.74
N ASP A 130 -1.51 12.05 -11.82
CA ASP A 130 -1.28 11.74 -10.41
C ASP A 130 -2.53 11.09 -9.78
N ASP A 131 -3.70 11.72 -9.94
CA ASP A 131 -4.98 11.18 -9.44
C ASP A 131 -5.32 9.83 -10.09
N GLU A 132 -5.00 9.67 -11.37
CA GLU A 132 -5.18 8.41 -12.09
C GLU A 132 -4.27 7.31 -11.52
N THR A 133 -3.03 7.65 -11.20
CA THR A 133 -2.08 6.71 -10.56
C THR A 133 -2.59 6.30 -9.18
N LEU A 134 -3.11 7.24 -8.40
CA LEU A 134 -3.74 6.94 -7.11
C LEU A 134 -4.96 6.02 -7.29
N ARG A 135 -5.85 6.33 -8.24
CA ARG A 135 -7.03 5.51 -8.54
C ARG A 135 -6.65 4.08 -8.89
N LEU A 136 -5.68 3.90 -9.78
CA LEU A 136 -5.18 2.58 -10.19
C LEU A 136 -4.55 1.82 -9.03
N ALA A 137 -3.80 2.49 -8.15
CA ALA A 137 -3.26 1.87 -6.95
C ALA A 137 -4.38 1.40 -6.01
N VAL A 138 -5.39 2.24 -5.77
CA VAL A 138 -6.52 1.89 -4.90
C VAL A 138 -7.35 0.76 -5.51
N GLU A 139 -7.62 0.76 -6.81
CA GLU A 139 -8.32 -0.33 -7.51
C GLU A 139 -7.60 -1.67 -7.35
N GLY A 140 -6.27 -1.68 -7.49
CA GLY A 140 -5.47 -2.86 -7.21
C GLY A 140 -5.58 -3.33 -5.75
N LEU A 141 -5.62 -2.41 -4.79
CA LEU A 141 -5.77 -2.76 -3.36
C LEU A 141 -7.20 -3.19 -3.00
N LEU A 142 -8.22 -2.71 -3.70
CA LEU A 142 -9.61 -3.14 -3.49
C LEU A 142 -9.78 -4.62 -3.83
N THR A 143 -9.05 -5.17 -4.80
CA THR A 143 -9.08 -6.62 -5.08
C THR A 143 -8.50 -7.43 -3.90
N VAL A 144 -7.53 -6.88 -3.18
CA VAL A 144 -6.97 -7.46 -1.94
C VAL A 144 -7.99 -7.39 -0.80
N VAL A 145 -8.68 -6.25 -0.64
CA VAL A 145 -9.75 -6.08 0.37
C VAL A 145 -10.89 -7.07 0.12
N GLN A 146 -11.37 -7.16 -1.12
CA GLN A 146 -12.46 -8.06 -1.51
C GLN A 146 -12.05 -9.54 -1.44
N GLY A 147 -10.81 -9.87 -1.80
CA GLY A 147 -10.25 -11.21 -1.65
C GLY A 147 -10.12 -11.68 -0.19
N ARG A 148 -10.07 -10.75 0.79
CA ARG A 148 -10.14 -11.05 2.23
C ARG A 148 -11.57 -11.26 2.74
N GLY A 149 -12.56 -10.67 2.08
CA GLY A 149 -13.99 -10.83 2.39
C GLY A 149 -14.62 -12.15 1.93
N GLY A 150 -13.84 -13.05 1.33
CA GLY A 150 -14.28 -14.35 0.79
C GLY A 150 -14.72 -15.40 1.80
N ARG A 151 -15.16 -15.00 3.00
CA ARG A 151 -16.08 -15.82 3.81
C ARG A 151 -17.48 -15.32 3.51
N ARG A 152 -18.20 -16.04 2.65
CA ARG A 152 -19.67 -15.90 2.53
C ARG A 152 -20.25 -15.88 3.94
N PRO A 153 -21.19 -14.97 4.27
CA PRO A 153 -22.13 -15.27 5.33
C PRO A 153 -22.87 -16.53 4.88
N THR A 154 -22.72 -17.61 5.62
CA THR A 154 -23.73 -18.67 5.63
C THR A 154 -25.00 -18.02 6.15
N ALA A 155 -25.88 -17.63 5.23
CA ALA A 155 -27.25 -17.35 5.56
C ALA A 155 -27.92 -18.66 5.96
N HIS A 156 -28.71 -18.56 7.03
CA HIS A 156 -29.46 -19.59 7.74
C HIS A 156 -30.35 -20.46 6.85
#